data_AF-A0A1N7TDZ9-F1
#
_entry.id   AF-A0A1N7TDZ9-F1
#
_cell.length_a   1.000
_cell.length_b   1.000
_cell.length_c   1.000
_cell.angle_alpha   90.00
_cell.angle_beta   90.00
_cell.angle_gamma   90.00
#
_symmetry.space_group_name_H-M   'P 1'
#
loop_
_entity.id
_entity.type
_entity.pdbx_description
1 polymer ?
#
loop_
_entity_poly.entity_id
_entity_poly.type
_entity_poly.pdbx_seq_one_letter_code
_entity_poly.pdbx_strand_id
1 'polypeptide(L)'
;MNEKKKQNYRFLFFCFGQTIFLFLLSPFAVKEQIKKNDMIQPQTHLNVADNSGARQLMCIRIIGASNRRYAHIGDVIVAVIKEAIPNTPLEKSEVIRAVIVRTCKELKRDNGMILRYDDNAAVVIDQEGNPKGTRIFGAIARELRQLNFTKIVSLAPEVL
;
A
#
# COMPACT_ATOMS: atom_id res chain seq x y z
N MET A 1 21.65 10.94 19.82
CA MET A 1 21.20 10.55 21.18
C MET A 1 19.89 9.79 21.02
N ASN A 2 19.90 8.48 21.27
CA ASN A 2 18.81 7.56 20.99
C ASN A 2 17.67 7.71 22.00
N GLU A 3 16.50 8.18 21.55
CA GLU A 3 15.27 8.09 22.34
C GLU A 3 14.71 6.66 22.28
N LYS A 4 14.81 5.96 23.41
CA LYS A 4 14.18 4.67 23.67
C LYS A 4 12.66 4.84 23.64
N LYS A 5 11.99 4.36 22.58
CA LYS A 5 10.53 4.21 22.56
C LYS A 5 10.12 3.09 23.53
N LYS A 6 9.50 3.47 24.66
CA LYS A 6 8.79 2.56 25.57
C LYS A 6 7.66 1.86 24.81
N GLN A 7 7.72 0.55 24.70
CA GLN A 7 6.64 -0.30 24.18
C GLN A 7 5.66 -0.59 25.33
N ASN A 8 4.47 0.03 25.30
CA ASN A 8 3.37 -0.31 26.20
C ASN A 8 2.56 -1.44 25.58
N TYR A 9 2.71 -2.67 26.11
CA TYR A 9 1.87 -3.80 25.74
C TYR A 9 0.53 -3.66 26.46
N ARG A 10 -0.53 -3.36 25.72
CA ARG A 10 -1.90 -3.28 26.24
C ARG A 10 -2.57 -4.63 25.96
N PHE A 11 -2.69 -5.46 27.01
CA PHE A 11 -3.38 -6.75 26.95
C PHE A 11 -4.88 -6.52 26.75
N LEU A 12 -5.46 -7.08 25.69
CA LEU A 12 -6.90 -7.07 25.44
C LEU A 12 -7.47 -8.44 25.86
N PHE A 13 -8.21 -8.47 26.96
CA PHE A 13 -8.88 -9.69 27.42
C PHE A 13 -10.22 -9.84 26.70
N PHE A 14 -10.37 -10.88 25.87
CA PHE A 14 -11.68 -11.36 25.42
C PHE A 14 -12.11 -12.52 26.31
N CYS A 15 -13.22 -12.35 27.03
CA CYS A 15 -13.76 -13.36 27.93
C CYS A 15 -14.83 -14.17 27.19
N PHE A 16 -14.47 -15.36 26.71
CA PHE A 16 -15.43 -16.40 26.33
C PHE A 16 -15.13 -17.63 27.18
N GLY A 17 -15.99 -17.90 28.17
CA GLY A 17 -16.04 -19.15 28.93
C GLY A 17 -14.79 -19.51 29.73
N GLN A 18 -14.65 -18.96 30.95
CA GLN A 18 -13.82 -19.39 32.10
C GLN A 18 -12.37 -19.89 31.90
N THR A 19 -11.84 -19.92 30.69
CA THR A 19 -10.49 -20.36 30.38
C THR A 19 -9.77 -19.14 29.83
N ILE A 20 -8.93 -18.53 30.67
CA ILE A 20 -8.06 -17.43 30.27
C ILE A 20 -6.95 -18.04 29.40
N PHE A 21 -7.21 -18.14 28.09
CA PHE A 21 -6.12 -18.32 27.14
C PHE A 21 -5.39 -16.98 27.06
N LEU A 22 -4.23 -16.89 27.72
CA LEU A 22 -3.30 -15.79 27.49
C LEU A 22 -2.75 -15.97 26.07
N PHE A 23 -3.48 -15.46 25.08
CA PHE A 23 -2.98 -15.35 23.72
C PHE A 23 -1.85 -14.32 23.75
N LEU A 24 -0.64 -14.80 23.98
CA LEU A 24 0.59 -14.08 23.67
C LEU A 24 0.58 -13.90 22.15
N LEU A 25 -0.06 -12.82 21.67
CA LEU A 25 0.20 -12.33 20.33
C LEU A 25 1.71 -12.15 20.25
N SER A 26 2.36 -12.98 19.45
CA SER A 26 3.81 -12.94 19.32
C SER A 26 4.22 -11.50 19.00
N PRO A 27 5.35 -11.01 19.55
CA PRO A 27 5.85 -9.68 19.20
C PRO A 27 6.06 -9.52 17.68
N PHE A 28 6.11 -10.62 16.94
CA PHE A 28 6.07 -10.68 15.48
C PHE A 28 4.71 -10.25 14.90
N ALA A 29 3.60 -10.82 15.37
CA ALA A 29 2.25 -10.46 14.90
C ALA A 29 1.85 -9.01 15.24
N VAL A 30 2.28 -8.49 16.40
CA VAL A 30 2.06 -7.08 16.78
C VAL A 30 2.86 -6.13 15.87
N LYS A 31 4.10 -6.48 15.48
CA LYS A 31 4.88 -5.69 14.52
C LYS A 31 4.29 -5.70 13.11
N GLU A 32 3.68 -6.80 12.66
CA GLU A 32 2.96 -6.83 11.38
C GLU A 32 1.71 -5.93 11.40
N GLN A 33 0.93 -5.95 12.49
CA GLN A 33 -0.22 -5.05 12.64
C GLN A 33 0.17 -3.57 12.71
N ILE A 34 1.29 -3.23 13.34
CA ILE A 34 1.77 -1.83 13.40
C ILE A 34 2.21 -1.34 12.02
N LYS A 35 2.85 -2.20 11.20
CA LYS A 35 3.20 -1.85 9.81
C LYS A 35 1.99 -1.63 8.90
N LYS A 36 0.82 -2.19 9.23
CA LYS A 36 -0.40 -2.04 8.43
C LYS A 36 -0.98 -0.63 8.47
N ASN A 37 -0.72 0.20 9.47
CA ASN A 37 -1.30 1.55 9.57
C ASN A 37 -0.38 2.68 9.10
N ASP A 38 0.78 2.35 8.52
CA ASP A 38 1.76 3.36 8.16
C ASP A 38 1.42 4.02 6.83
N MET A 39 1.38 5.37 6.85
CA MET A 39 1.34 6.18 5.65
C MET A 39 2.53 5.84 4.75
N ILE A 40 2.29 5.84 3.44
CA ILE A 40 3.31 5.45 2.46
C ILE A 40 4.40 6.52 2.44
N GLN A 41 5.63 6.12 2.70
CA GLN A 41 6.81 6.97 2.69
C GLN A 41 7.99 6.19 2.08
N PRO A 42 9.17 6.81 1.86
CA PRO A 42 10.36 6.07 1.49
C PRO A 42 10.60 4.88 2.44
N GLN A 43 11.03 3.75 1.88
CA GLN A 43 11.23 2.45 2.55
C GLN A 43 9.96 1.71 2.95
N THR A 44 8.75 2.24 2.68
CA THR A 44 7.51 1.49 2.84
C THR A 44 7.39 0.40 1.78
N HIS A 45 7.00 -0.80 2.19
CA HIS A 45 6.69 -1.91 1.29
C HIS A 45 5.22 -1.85 0.85
N LEU A 46 4.97 -2.13 -0.42
CA LEU A 46 3.66 -2.06 -1.06
C LEU A 46 3.41 -3.34 -1.85
N ASN A 47 2.17 -3.80 -1.83
CA ASN A 47 1.73 -4.88 -2.71
C ASN A 47 1.51 -4.34 -4.13
N VAL A 48 1.68 -5.21 -5.12
CA VAL A 48 1.34 -4.91 -6.51
C VAL A 48 -0.09 -5.37 -6.79
N ALA A 49 -0.91 -4.46 -7.33
CA ALA A 49 -2.32 -4.71 -7.63
C ALA A 49 -2.57 -4.94 -9.13
N ASP A 50 -1.58 -5.42 -9.87
CA ASP A 50 -1.71 -5.73 -11.30
C ASP A 50 -1.01 -7.05 -11.66
N ASN A 51 -1.17 -7.47 -12.91
CA ASN A 51 -0.52 -8.66 -13.48
C ASN A 51 0.79 -8.35 -14.22
N SER A 52 1.49 -7.26 -13.91
CA SER A 52 2.72 -6.84 -14.61
C SER A 52 3.90 -7.79 -14.39
N GLY A 53 3.85 -8.64 -13.35
CA GLY A 53 4.90 -9.58 -12.97
C GLY A 53 5.59 -9.22 -11.66
N ALA A 54 5.43 -7.99 -11.15
CA ALA A 54 5.89 -7.62 -9.82
C ALA A 54 4.89 -8.07 -8.74
N ARG A 55 5.37 -8.45 -7.55
CA ARG A 55 4.55 -8.84 -6.39
C ARG A 55 4.66 -7.86 -5.23
N GLN A 56 5.89 -7.46 -4.91
CA GLN A 56 6.17 -6.50 -3.84
C GLN A 56 7.10 -5.40 -4.33
N LEU A 57 6.79 -4.18 -3.92
CA LEU A 57 7.57 -2.98 -4.20
C LEU A 57 8.05 -2.35 -2.90
N MET A 58 9.19 -1.67 -2.95
CA MET A 58 9.65 -0.77 -1.90
C MET A 58 9.71 0.64 -2.45
N CYS A 59 8.96 1.57 -1.84
CA CYS A 59 8.99 2.98 -2.20
C CYS A 59 10.39 3.55 -1.94
N ILE A 60 10.96 4.27 -2.90
CA ILE A 60 12.21 5.03 -2.74
C ILE A 60 11.89 6.51 -2.62
N ARG A 61 11.05 7.01 -3.52
CA ARG A 61 10.78 8.45 -3.65
C ARG A 61 9.38 8.70 -4.15
N ILE A 62 8.78 9.79 -3.68
CA ILE A 62 7.48 10.28 -4.15
C ILE A 62 7.75 11.33 -5.23
N ILE A 63 7.15 11.18 -6.41
CA ILE A 63 7.30 12.11 -7.53
C ILE A 63 6.40 13.33 -7.32
N GLY A 64 6.88 14.52 -7.69
CA GLY A 64 6.14 15.77 -7.52
C GLY A 64 6.12 16.29 -6.08
N ALA A 65 6.87 15.65 -5.17
CA ALA A 65 7.00 16.06 -3.78
C ALA A 65 8.29 16.87 -3.57
N SER A 66 8.22 18.20 -3.61
CA SER A 66 9.34 19.03 -3.15
C SER A 66 9.49 19.03 -1.62
N ASN A 67 8.39 18.83 -0.87
CA ASN A 67 8.38 18.80 0.60
C ASN A 67 7.38 17.79 1.22
N ARG A 68 6.74 16.92 0.42
CA ARG A 68 5.75 15.96 0.94
C ARG A 68 6.45 14.71 1.46
N ARG A 69 6.29 14.40 2.75
CA ARG A 69 6.85 13.21 3.41
C ARG A 69 6.06 11.93 3.09
N TYR A 70 4.78 12.06 2.78
CA TYR A 70 3.84 10.95 2.67
C TYR A 70 3.10 10.99 1.34
N ALA A 71 2.90 9.79 0.78
CA ALA A 71 2.15 9.56 -0.44
C ALA A 71 0.74 9.08 -0.12
N HIS A 72 -0.20 9.47 -0.98
CA HIS A 72 -1.63 9.19 -0.91
C HIS A 72 -2.08 8.48 -2.18
N ILE A 73 -3.38 8.15 -2.25
CA ILE A 73 -3.98 7.55 -3.44
C ILE A 73 -3.76 8.47 -4.64
N GLY A 74 -3.29 7.89 -5.75
CA GLY A 74 -3.02 8.57 -7.00
C GLY A 74 -1.68 9.31 -7.08
N ASP A 75 -0.91 9.35 -5.99
CA ASP A 75 0.48 9.82 -6.08
C ASP A 75 1.33 8.78 -6.84
N VAL A 76 2.24 9.28 -7.68
CA VAL A 76 3.23 8.46 -8.37
C VAL A 76 4.49 8.37 -7.54
N ILE A 77 5.01 7.15 -7.40
CA ILE A 77 6.24 6.85 -6.68
C ILE A 77 7.27 6.20 -7.61
N VAL A 78 8.54 6.39 -7.27
CA VAL A 78 9.65 5.56 -7.74
C VAL A 78 9.85 4.46 -6.73
N ALA A 79 9.85 3.21 -7.17
CA ALA A 79 9.94 2.04 -6.32
C ALA A 79 10.92 1.00 -6.88
N VAL A 80 11.48 0.18 -5.99
CA VAL A 80 12.28 -0.99 -6.37
C VAL A 80 11.45 -2.25 -6.22
N ILE A 81 11.53 -3.13 -7.21
CA ILE A 81 10.90 -4.45 -7.16
C ILE A 81 11.64 -5.32 -6.15
N LYS A 82 10.94 -5.77 -5.10
CA LYS A 82 11.49 -6.67 -4.07
C LYS A 82 11.22 -8.13 -4.36
N GLU A 83 10.07 -8.41 -4.96
CA GLU A 83 9.68 -9.74 -5.40
C GLU A 83 9.02 -9.64 -6.78
N ALA A 84 9.45 -10.50 -7.71
CA ALA A 84 8.94 -10.62 -9.06
C ALA A 84 8.65 -12.09 -9.38
N ILE A 85 7.71 -12.32 -10.29
CA ILE A 85 7.41 -13.64 -10.83
C ILE A 85 8.50 -14.00 -11.86
N PRO A 86 9.08 -15.22 -11.80
CA PRO A 86 10.03 -15.68 -12.81
C PRO A 86 9.44 -15.65 -14.23
N ASN A 87 10.29 -15.48 -15.24
CA ASN A 87 9.89 -15.44 -16.66
C ASN A 87 8.94 -14.28 -17.03
N THR A 88 8.91 -13.21 -16.24
CA THR A 88 8.22 -11.97 -16.59
C THR A 88 9.26 -10.92 -17.03
N PRO A 89 8.86 -9.89 -17.81
CA PRO A 89 9.79 -8.86 -18.27
C PRO A 89 10.29 -7.93 -17.14
N LEU A 90 9.74 -8.05 -15.93
CA LEU A 90 10.16 -7.27 -14.78
C LEU A 90 11.12 -8.09 -13.91
N GLU A 91 12.26 -7.50 -13.56
CA GLU A 91 13.27 -8.19 -12.77
C GLU A 91 13.30 -7.72 -11.32
N LYS A 92 13.75 -8.61 -10.42
CA LYS A 92 13.98 -8.25 -9.03
C LYS A 92 15.08 -7.18 -8.95
N SER A 93 14.87 -6.19 -8.10
CA SER A 93 15.75 -5.01 -7.90
C SER A 93 15.70 -3.96 -9.01
N GLU A 94 14.87 -4.13 -10.03
CA GLU A 94 14.62 -3.09 -11.03
C GLU A 94 13.93 -1.87 -10.38
N VAL A 95 14.30 -0.67 -10.83
CA VAL A 95 13.69 0.58 -10.40
C VAL A 95 12.59 0.96 -11.39
N ILE A 96 11.36 1.07 -10.90
CA ILE A 96 10.17 1.32 -11.70
C ILE A 96 9.34 2.49 -11.14
N ARG A 97 8.37 2.94 -11.93
CA ARG A 97 7.33 3.87 -11.48
C ARG A 97 6.05 3.11 -11.16
N ALA A 98 5.37 3.54 -10.11
CA ALA A 98 4.09 2.97 -9.72
C ALA A 98 3.15 4.07 -9.22
N VAL A 99 1.85 3.88 -9.40
CA VAL A 99 0.82 4.74 -8.82
C VAL A 99 0.15 4.03 -7.66
N ILE A 100 -0.07 4.75 -6.56
CA ILE A 100 -0.74 4.19 -5.38
C ILE A 100 -2.24 4.11 -5.65
N VAL A 101 -2.82 2.93 -5.47
CA VAL A 101 -4.26 2.69 -5.72
C VAL A 101 -5.05 2.38 -4.45
N ARG A 102 -4.39 1.78 -3.45
CA ARG A 102 -4.98 1.47 -2.14
C ARG A 102 -4.04 1.88 -1.02
N THR A 103 -4.63 2.35 0.08
CA THR A 103 -3.89 2.65 1.30
C THR A 103 -4.68 2.28 2.53
N CYS A 104 -3.97 1.83 3.54
CA CYS A 104 -4.52 1.58 4.87
C CYS A 104 -4.84 2.87 5.64
N LYS A 105 -4.26 4.01 5.21
CA LYS A 105 -4.62 5.31 5.77
C LYS A 105 -5.98 5.73 5.21
N GLU A 106 -6.82 6.22 6.12
CA GLU A 106 -8.13 6.77 5.80
C GLU A 106 -8.04 7.91 4.76
N LEU A 107 -8.84 7.80 3.70
CA LEU A 107 -9.14 8.87 2.78
C LEU A 107 -10.50 9.47 3.18
N LYS A 108 -10.51 10.77 3.49
CA LYS A 108 -11.74 11.51 3.82
C LYS A 108 -12.23 12.22 2.57
N ARG A 109 -13.49 12.00 2.22
CA ARG A 109 -14.17 12.66 1.11
C ARG A 109 -14.93 13.89 1.59
N ASP A 110 -15.20 14.80 0.66
CA ASP A 110 -15.90 16.06 0.95
C ASP A 110 -17.32 15.84 1.49
N ASN A 111 -17.94 14.72 1.14
CA ASN A 111 -19.25 14.32 1.67
C ASN A 111 -19.19 13.70 3.07
N GLY A 112 -18.02 13.69 3.72
CA GLY A 112 -17.79 13.12 5.05
C GLY A 112 -17.59 11.60 5.08
N MET A 113 -17.67 10.91 3.93
CA MET A 113 -17.38 9.48 3.86
C MET A 113 -15.88 9.21 4.05
N ILE A 114 -15.57 8.15 4.78
CA ILE A 114 -14.19 7.70 5.02
C ILE A 114 -13.98 6.37 4.32
N LEU A 115 -12.98 6.30 3.45
CA LEU A 115 -12.55 5.09 2.76
C LEU A 115 -11.25 4.58 3.36
N ARG A 116 -11.16 3.29 3.66
CA ARG A 116 -9.95 2.64 4.17
C ARG A 116 -9.82 1.24 3.57
N TYR A 117 -8.63 0.91 3.08
CA TYR A 117 -8.31 -0.42 2.58
C TYR A 117 -7.56 -1.25 3.62
N ASP A 118 -7.51 -2.57 3.42
CA ASP A 118 -6.79 -3.49 4.31
C ASP A 118 -5.28 -3.54 4.05
N ASP A 119 -4.86 -3.14 2.85
CA ASP A 119 -3.47 -3.14 2.40
C ASP A 119 -3.07 -1.86 1.64
N ASN A 120 -1.76 -1.59 1.64
CA ASN A 120 -1.16 -0.57 0.79
C ASN A 120 -0.76 -1.23 -0.53
N ALA A 121 -1.32 -0.75 -1.64
CA ALA A 121 -1.06 -1.35 -2.95
C ALA A 121 -0.87 -0.30 -4.06
N ALA A 122 -0.08 -0.68 -5.05
CA ALA A 122 0.26 0.15 -6.19
C ALA A 122 0.17 -0.62 -7.52
N VAL A 123 -0.02 0.12 -8.62
CA VAL A 123 -0.04 -0.40 -10.00
C VAL A 123 1.21 0.11 -10.71
N VAL A 124 1.88 -0.75 -11.46
CA VAL A 124 3.09 -0.41 -12.20
C VAL A 124 2.73 0.38 -13.45
N ILE A 125 3.43 1.49 -13.69
CA ILE A 125 3.17 2.40 -14.81
C ILE A 125 4.41 2.69 -15.65
N ASP A 126 4.19 3.16 -16.87
CA ASP A 126 5.23 3.66 -17.79
C ASP A 126 5.64 5.13 -17.48
N GLN A 127 6.32 5.77 -18.42
CA GLN A 127 6.75 7.16 -18.28
C GLN A 127 5.58 8.15 -18.50
N GLU A 128 4.61 7.74 -19.30
CA GLU A 128 3.42 8.47 -19.71
C GLU A 128 2.26 8.35 -18.71
N GLY A 129 2.36 7.42 -17.75
CA GLY A 129 1.34 7.16 -16.73
C GLY A 129 0.33 6.06 -17.07
N ASN A 130 0.56 5.28 -18.14
CA ASN A 130 -0.27 4.13 -18.46
C ASN A 130 0.15 2.89 -17.66
N PRO A 131 -0.80 2.00 -17.30
CA PRO A 131 -0.46 0.76 -16.62
C PRO A 131 0.35 -0.17 -17.53
N LYS A 132 1.41 -0.79 -17.00
CA LYS A 132 2.15 -1.85 -17.69
C LYS A 132 1.39 -3.18 -17.68
N GLY A 133 0.62 -3.43 -16.61
CA GLY A 133 -0.28 -4.58 -16.51
C GLY A 133 -1.54 -4.42 -17.36
N THR A 134 -2.12 -5.53 -17.78
CA THR A 134 -3.38 -5.57 -18.55
C THR A 134 -4.59 -5.78 -17.65
N ARG A 135 -4.41 -6.22 -16.41
CA ARG A 135 -5.49 -6.48 -15.45
C ARG A 135 -5.12 -5.94 -14.08
N ILE A 136 -6.10 -5.34 -13.41
CA ILE A 136 -5.98 -4.84 -12.04
C ILE A 136 -6.74 -5.75 -11.07
N PHE A 137 -6.20 -5.90 -9.87
CA PHE A 137 -6.75 -6.73 -8.81
C PHE A 137 -7.31 -5.89 -7.65
N GLY A 138 -8.50 -6.27 -7.21
CA GLY A 138 -9.20 -5.66 -6.08
C GLY A 138 -9.89 -4.34 -6.41
N ALA A 139 -10.61 -3.81 -5.43
CA ALA A 139 -11.28 -2.53 -5.53
C ALA A 139 -10.27 -1.37 -5.55
N ILE A 140 -10.61 -0.30 -6.26
CA ILE A 140 -9.80 0.93 -6.36
C ILE A 140 -10.63 2.16 -6.00
N ALA A 141 -9.98 3.28 -5.74
CA ALA A 141 -10.66 4.52 -5.36
C ALA A 141 -11.05 5.34 -6.61
N ARG A 142 -12.24 5.96 -6.58
CA ARG A 142 -12.74 6.83 -7.67
C ARG A 142 -11.87 8.04 -7.97
N GLU A 143 -11.06 8.48 -7.00
CA GLU A 143 -10.17 9.64 -7.05
C GLU A 143 -9.14 9.52 -8.19
N LEU A 144 -8.78 8.28 -8.58
CA LEU A 144 -7.90 8.01 -9.71
C LEU A 144 -8.41 8.57 -11.03
N ARG A 145 -9.74 8.71 -11.20
CA ARG A 145 -10.32 9.33 -12.41
C ARG A 145 -10.01 10.82 -12.50
N GLN A 146 -10.01 11.52 -11.37
CA GLN A 146 -9.72 12.97 -11.31
C GLN A 146 -8.23 13.25 -11.54
N LEU A 147 -7.37 12.26 -11.28
CA LEU A 147 -5.92 12.34 -11.42
C LEU A 147 -5.42 11.80 -12.77
N ASN A 148 -6.29 11.72 -13.79
CA ASN A 148 -6.00 11.27 -15.15
C ASN A 148 -5.59 9.79 -15.31
N PHE A 149 -5.86 8.93 -14.31
CA PHE A 149 -5.60 7.49 -14.40
C PHE A 149 -6.81 6.71 -14.94
N THR A 150 -7.47 7.23 -15.98
CA THR A 150 -8.72 6.66 -16.52
C THR A 150 -8.56 5.21 -16.99
N LYS A 151 -7.43 4.85 -17.60
CA LYS A 151 -7.15 3.47 -18.04
C LYS A 151 -7.12 2.48 -16.87
N ILE A 152 -6.53 2.88 -15.74
CA ILE A 152 -6.49 2.07 -14.51
C ILE A 152 -7.90 1.90 -13.97
N VAL A 153 -8.71 2.95 -13.99
CA VAL A 153 -10.11 2.87 -13.56
C VAL A 153 -10.93 1.91 -14.43
N SER A 154 -10.72 1.91 -15.75
CA SER A 154 -11.43 1.03 -16.67
C SER A 154 -11.06 -0.45 -16.55
N LEU A 155 -9.84 -0.77 -16.11
CA LEU A 155 -9.35 -2.15 -15.97
C LEU A 155 -9.70 -2.77 -14.61
N ALA A 156 -10.18 -1.96 -13.66
CA ALA A 156 -10.46 -2.44 -12.32
C ALA A 156 -11.83 -3.14 -12.22
N PRO A 157 -11.94 -4.20 -11.40
CA PRO A 157 -13.19 -4.93 -11.21
C PRO A 157 -14.25 -4.12 -10.45
N GLU A 158 -13.83 -3.24 -9.54
CA GLU A 158 -14.71 -2.44 -8.68
C GLU A 158 -14.09 -1.08 -8.35
N VAL A 159 -14.93 -0.05 -8.26
CA VAL A 159 -14.51 1.34 -7.95
C VAL A 159 -15.34 1.87 -6.79
N LEU A 160 -14.67 2.33 -5.73
CA LEU A 160 -15.25 2.79 -4.46
C LEU A 160 -15.20 4.30 -4.26
#